data_AF-U5FWQ3-F1
#
_entry.id   AF-U5FWQ3-F1
#
_cell.length_a   1.000
_cell.length_b   1.000
_cell.length_c   1.000
_cell.angle_alpha   90.00
_cell.angle_beta   90.00
_cell.angle_gamma   90.00
#
_symmetry.space_group_name_H-M   'P 1'
#
loop_
_entity.id
_entity.type
_entity.pdbx_description
1 polymer ?
#
loop_
_entity_poly.entity_id
_entity_poly.type
_entity_poly.pdbx_seq_one_letter_code
_entity_poly.pdbx_strand_id
1 'polypeptide(L)'
;MTGRRPIEPKREIKERLTAKWAIKKFAEGNAIVILDPKLERTAANNLALEKILELALQCLAPGRQSRPSMRKCAEVLWSIRKDYKEQSTSDFCYLISSKSQGSFSVITEE
;
A
#
# COMPACT_ATOMS: atom_id res chain seq x y z
N MET A 1 3.87 -7.18 -1.02
CA MET A 1 3.47 -5.93 -1.71
C MET A 1 2.98 -6.19 -3.12
N THR A 2 3.72 -6.89 -3.99
CA THR A 2 3.34 -7.03 -5.42
C THR A 2 2.80 -8.39 -5.85
N GLY A 3 3.02 -9.45 -5.07
CA GLY A 3 2.66 -10.83 -5.45
C GLY A 3 3.47 -11.43 -6.61
N ARG A 4 4.38 -10.66 -7.24
CA ARG A 4 5.20 -11.08 -8.38
C ARG A 4 6.50 -11.75 -7.92
N ARG A 5 7.09 -12.59 -8.77
CA ARG A 5 8.45 -13.10 -8.54
C ARG A 5 9.47 -11.97 -8.69
N PRO A 6 10.62 -12.00 -8.00
CA PRO A 6 11.66 -10.99 -8.18
C PRO A 6 12.13 -10.85 -9.63
N ILE A 7 12.20 -11.98 -10.35
CA ILE A 7 12.55 -12.08 -11.76
C ILE A 7 11.43 -12.83 -12.49
N GLU A 8 10.85 -12.21 -13.52
CA GLU A 8 9.76 -12.73 -14.33
C GLU A 8 10.23 -13.06 -15.75
N PRO A 9 10.70 -14.29 -16.03
CA PRO A 9 11.35 -14.61 -17.31
C PRO A 9 10.41 -14.49 -18.52
N LYS A 10 9.10 -14.65 -18.32
CA LYS A 10 8.10 -14.57 -19.40
C LYS A 10 7.70 -13.13 -19.76
N ARG A 11 8.10 -12.14 -18.96
CA ARG A 11 7.82 -10.72 -19.20
C ARG A 11 8.87 -10.09 -20.11
N GLU A 12 8.51 -8.97 -20.73
CA GLU A 12 9.44 -8.14 -21.48
C GLU A 12 10.65 -7.72 -20.63
N ILE A 13 11.79 -7.48 -21.29
CA ILE A 13 13.06 -7.14 -20.64
C ILE A 13 12.91 -5.96 -19.67
N LYS A 14 12.07 -4.97 -20.03
CA LYS A 14 11.81 -3.77 -19.22
C LYS A 14 11.02 -4.05 -17.94
N GLU A 15 10.21 -5.11 -17.91
CA GLU A 15 9.37 -5.50 -16.76
C GLU A 15 9.84 -6.76 -16.04
N ARG A 16 10.88 -7.42 -16.56
CA ARG A 16 11.39 -8.70 -16.03
C ARG A 16 11.90 -8.57 -14.59
N LEU A 17 12.46 -7.42 -14.23
CA LEU A 17 12.91 -7.14 -12.87
C LEU A 17 11.82 -6.39 -12.11
N THR A 18 11.17 -7.09 -11.17
CA THR A 18 10.01 -6.56 -10.44
C THR A 18 10.34 -5.29 -9.66
N ALA A 19 11.54 -5.18 -9.09
CA ALA A 19 11.96 -3.96 -8.39
C ALA A 19 12.04 -2.74 -9.33
N LYS A 20 12.62 -2.91 -10.52
CA LYS A 20 12.70 -1.85 -11.54
C LYS A 20 11.32 -1.47 -12.07
N TRP A 21 10.49 -2.47 -12.35
CA TRP A 21 9.11 -2.27 -12.78
C TRP A 21 8.30 -1.49 -11.74
N ALA A 22 8.38 -1.89 -10.47
CA ALA A 22 7.66 -1.24 -9.37
C ALA A 22 8.09 0.21 -9.18
N ILE A 23 9.41 0.49 -9.15
CA ILE A 23 9.91 1.88 -9.05
C ILE A 23 9.41 2.72 -10.23
N LYS A 24 9.45 2.18 -11.45
CA LYS A 24 8.96 2.91 -12.63
C LYS A 24 7.48 3.25 -12.49
N LYS A 25 6.65 2.27 -12.11
CA LYS A 25 5.20 2.46 -11.92
C LYS A 25 4.88 3.45 -10.79
N PHE A 26 5.68 3.45 -9.73
CA PHE A 26 5.56 4.41 -8.64
C PHE A 26 5.91 5.84 -9.09
N ALA A 27 7.00 6.00 -9.85
CA ALA A 27 7.39 7.29 -10.43
C ALA A 27 6.37 7.83 -11.45
N GLU A 28 5.62 6.95 -12.12
CA GLU A 28 4.48 7.31 -12.98
C GLU A 28 3.22 7.72 -12.20
N GLY A 29 3.26 7.75 -10.85
CA GLY A 29 2.10 8.06 -10.00
C GLY A 29 1.08 6.90 -9.89
N ASN A 30 1.41 5.72 -10.40
CA ASN A 30 0.52 4.56 -10.47
C ASN A 30 0.90 3.48 -9.45
N ALA A 31 0.95 3.87 -8.17
CA ALA A 31 1.31 2.96 -7.07
C ALA A 31 0.34 1.77 -6.95
N ILE A 32 -0.97 1.99 -7.14
CA ILE A 32 -2.02 0.97 -6.97
C ILE A 32 -1.82 -0.24 -7.90
N VAL A 33 -1.25 -0.05 -9.09
CA VAL A 33 -0.98 -1.14 -10.05
C VAL A 33 0.08 -2.12 -9.52
N ILE A 34 0.89 -1.67 -8.58
CA ILE A 34 1.95 -2.45 -7.95
C ILE A 34 1.38 -3.36 -6.85
N LEU A 35 0.20 -3.06 -6.31
CA LEU A 35 -0.41 -3.84 -5.24
C LEU A 35 -0.70 -5.27 -5.69
N ASP A 36 -0.42 -6.23 -4.81
CA ASP A 36 -0.73 -7.64 -5.00
C ASP A 36 -2.23 -7.81 -5.29
N PRO A 37 -2.62 -8.45 -6.40
CA PRO A 37 -4.02 -8.67 -6.73
C PRO A 37 -4.81 -9.44 -5.67
N LYS A 38 -4.13 -10.17 -4.78
CA LYS A 38 -4.76 -10.90 -3.66
C LYS A 38 -5.04 -10.02 -2.44
N LEU A 39 -4.60 -8.77 -2.46
CA LEU A 39 -4.85 -7.81 -1.39
C LEU A 39 -5.99 -6.87 -1.79
N GLU A 40 -6.88 -6.61 -0.85
CA GLU A 40 -7.97 -5.67 -1.02
C GLU A 40 -7.47 -4.24 -1.24
N ARG A 41 -8.16 -3.47 -2.08
CA ARG A 41 -7.83 -2.07 -2.34
C ARG A 41 -8.53 -1.17 -1.33
N THR A 42 -7.94 -1.05 -0.15
CA THR A 42 -8.42 -0.13 0.90
C THR A 42 -7.57 1.14 0.96
N ALA A 43 -8.11 2.21 1.56
CA ALA A 43 -7.35 3.44 1.78
C ALA A 43 -6.10 3.18 2.64
N ALA A 44 -6.23 2.37 3.69
CA ALA A 44 -5.10 1.92 4.51
C ALA A 44 -4.01 1.18 3.69
N ASN A 45 -4.41 0.25 2.81
CA ASN A 45 -3.45 -0.49 1.98
C ASN A 45 -2.74 0.42 0.97
N ASN A 46 -3.46 1.36 0.35
CA ASN A 46 -2.88 2.31 -0.60
C ASN A 46 -1.88 3.25 0.11
N LEU A 47 -2.24 3.79 1.27
CA LEU A 47 -1.35 4.62 2.08
C LEU A 47 -0.07 3.87 2.48
N ALA A 48 -0.21 2.63 2.96
CA ALA A 48 0.94 1.82 3.33
C ALA A 48 1.80 1.48 2.11
N LEU A 49 1.19 1.18 0.97
CA LEU A 49 1.88 0.86 -0.28
C LEU A 49 2.77 2.02 -0.74
N GLU A 50 2.24 3.24 -0.75
CA GLU A 50 2.99 4.44 -1.15
C GLU A 50 4.21 4.67 -0.25
N LYS A 51 4.01 4.66 1.07
CA LYS A 51 5.11 4.86 2.04
C LYS A 51 6.18 3.75 1.96
N ILE A 52 5.76 2.51 1.73
CA ILE A 52 6.69 1.38 1.57
C ILE A 52 7.48 1.50 0.26
N LEU A 53 6.84 1.92 -0.83
CA LEU A 53 7.52 2.14 -2.12
C LEU A 53 8.51 3.30 -2.05
N GLU A 54 8.18 4.35 -1.32
CA GLU A 54 9.11 5.46 -1.04
C GLU A 54 10.36 4.97 -0.28
N LEU A 55 10.19 4.19 0.79
CA LEU A 55 11.32 3.59 1.50
C LEU A 55 12.12 2.64 0.60
N ALA A 56 11.44 1.83 -0.22
CA ALA A 56 12.09 0.91 -1.13
C ALA A 56 12.93 1.65 -2.19
N LEU A 57 12.47 2.81 -2.68
CA LEU A 57 13.22 3.66 -3.60
C LEU A 57 14.52 4.15 -2.97
N GLN A 58 14.48 4.59 -1.71
CA GLN A 58 15.68 5.00 -0.96
C GLN A 58 16.65 3.83 -0.74
N CYS A 59 16.12 2.65 -0.37
CA CYS A 59 16.92 1.43 -0.20
C CYS A 59 17.61 0.98 -1.49
N LEU A 60 17.01 1.25 -2.65
CA LEU A 60 17.50 0.88 -3.98
C LEU A 60 18.36 1.97 -4.62
N ALA A 61 18.69 3.06 -3.90
CA ALA A 61 19.52 4.13 -4.42
C ALA A 61 20.86 3.58 -4.98
N PRO A 62 21.36 4.12 -6.11
CA PRO A 62 22.59 3.61 -6.72
C PRO A 62 23.80 3.78 -5.80
N GLY A 63 23.88 4.92 -5.10
CA GLY A 63 24.95 5.24 -4.16
C GLY A 63 24.72 4.63 -2.78
N ARG A 64 25.77 4.03 -2.20
CA ARG A 64 25.72 3.44 -0.84
C ARG A 64 25.34 4.47 0.23
N GLN A 65 25.87 5.69 0.13
CA GLN A 65 25.64 6.75 1.12
C GLN A 65 24.22 7.32 1.08
N SER A 66 23.52 7.14 -0.04
CA SER A 66 22.12 7.55 -0.20
C SER A 66 21.14 6.52 0.37
N ARG A 67 21.61 5.29 0.66
CA ARG A 67 20.77 4.24 1.22
C ARG A 67 20.64 4.41 2.73
N PRO A 68 19.44 4.27 3.30
CA PRO A 68 19.26 4.28 4.74
C PRO A 68 19.96 3.08 5.40
N SER A 69 20.33 3.24 6.67
CA SER A 69 20.77 2.11 7.48
C SER A 69 19.60 1.15 7.76
N MET A 70 19.88 -0.13 7.97
CA MET A 70 18.84 -1.11 8.30
C MET A 70 18.06 -0.75 9.58
N ARG A 71 18.73 -0.09 10.54
CA ARG A 71 18.06 0.47 11.72
C ARG A 71 17.02 1.52 11.33
N LYS A 72 17.40 2.47 10.46
CA LYS A 72 16.47 3.50 9.98
C LYS A 72 15.31 2.89 9.18
N CYS A 73 15.58 1.87 8.35
CA CYS A 73 14.52 1.14 7.65
C CYS A 73 13.49 0.55 8.63
N ALA A 74 13.95 -0.08 9.71
CA ALA A 74 13.07 -0.66 10.73
C ALA A 74 12.22 0.42 11.44
N GLU A 75 12.82 1.56 11.79
CA GLU A 75 12.11 2.69 12.39
C GLU A 75 11.01 3.23 11.47
N VAL A 76 11.33 3.44 10.18
CA VAL A 76 10.35 3.91 9.18
C VAL A 76 9.24 2.88 9.00
N LEU A 77 9.57 1.59 8.84
CA LEU A 77 8.57 0.52 8.72
C LEU A 77 7.66 0.42 9.94
N TRP A 78 8.17 0.68 11.15
CA TRP A 78 7.38 0.69 12.36
C TRP A 78 6.38 1.85 12.38
N SER A 79 6.81 3.05 11.93
CA SER A 79 5.90 4.19 11.75
C SER A 79 4.81 3.88 10.72
N ILE A 80 5.17 3.29 9.58
CA ILE A 80 4.19 2.91 8.54
C ILE A 80 3.16 1.92 9.12
N ARG A 81 3.61 0.94 9.91
CA ARG A 81 2.71 -0.03 10.56
C ARG A 81 1.75 0.66 11.53
N LYS A 82 2.19 1.71 12.24
CA LYS A 82 1.33 2.50 13.12
C LYS A 82 0.27 3.26 12.30
N ASP A 83 0.69 4.00 11.28
CA ASP A 83 -0.20 4.79 10.41
C ASP A 83 -1.23 3.89 9.71
N TYR A 84 -0.81 2.71 9.25
CA TYR A 84 -1.70 1.71 8.66
C TYR A 84 -2.82 1.30 9.61
N LYS A 85 -2.48 1.03 10.88
CA LYS A 85 -3.47 0.65 11.89
C LYS A 85 -4.47 1.78 12.13
N GLU A 86 -4.00 3.00 12.31
CA GLU A 86 -4.84 4.18 12.52
C GLU A 86 -5.80 4.44 11.36
N GLN A 87 -5.31 4.31 10.12
CA GLN A 87 -6.17 4.42 8.94
C GLN A 87 -7.19 3.29 8.88
N SER A 88 -6.76 2.04 9.11
CA SER A 88 -7.67 0.89 9.07
C SER A 88 -8.78 0.96 10.13
N THR A 89 -8.47 1.48 11.32
CA THR A 89 -9.48 1.71 12.37
C THR A 89 -10.43 2.83 12.00
N SER A 90 -9.94 3.88 11.35
CA SER A 90 -10.76 5.00 10.88
C SER A 90 -11.74 4.54 9.79
N ASP A 91 -11.26 3.76 8.83
CA ASP A 91 -12.07 3.16 7.77
C ASP A 91 -13.19 2.28 8.39
N PHE A 92 -12.86 1.49 9.41
CA PHE A 92 -13.82 0.66 10.13
C PHE A 92 -14.85 1.47 10.92
N CYS A 93 -14.43 2.49 11.68
CA CYS A 93 -15.32 3.37 12.43
C CYS A 93 -16.26 4.15 11.50
N TYR A 94 -15.77 4.61 10.35
CA TYR A 94 -16.58 5.25 9.32
C TYR A 94 -17.66 4.30 8.81
N LEU A 95 -17.31 3.05 8.51
CA LEU A 95 -18.26 2.02 8.09
C LEU A 95 -19.32 1.71 9.16
N ILE A 96 -18.96 1.68 10.44
CA ILE A 96 -19.93 1.50 11.53
C ILE A 96 -20.87 2.70 11.63
N SER A 97 -20.32 3.92 11.60
CA SER A 97 -21.11 5.15 11.69
C SER A 97 -22.06 5.31 10.49
N SER A 98 -21.66 4.85 9.31
CA SER A 98 -22.49 4.86 8.10
C SER A 98 -23.66 3.86 8.17
N LYS A 99 -23.50 2.76 8.91
CA LYS A 99 -24.54 1.73 9.06
C LYS A 99 -25.61 2.09 10.09
N SER A 100 -25.35 3.02 11.01
CA SER A 100 -26.34 3.44 12.01
C SER A 100 -27.41 4.40 11.48
N GLN A 101 -27.29 4.91 10.25
CA GLN A 101 -28.28 5.81 9.64
C GLN A 101 -29.34 5.08 8.78
N GLY A 102 -29.28 3.75 8.66
CA GLY A 102 -30.17 2.99 7.80
C GLY A 102 -31.03 1.98 8.55
N SER A 103 -32.08 2.43 9.26
CA SER A 103 -33.42 1.79 9.36
C SER A 103 -34.19 2.23 10.61
N PHE A 104 -35.27 2.99 10.43
CA PHE A 104 -36.58 2.73 11.07
C PHE A 104 -37.67 3.59 10.41
N SER A 105 -38.27 3.09 9.32
CA SER A 105 -39.61 3.54 8.91
C SER A 105 -40.62 2.59 9.54
N VAL A 106 -41.27 3.04 10.61
CA VAL A 106 -42.45 2.40 11.19
C VAL A 106 -43.56 2.45 10.15
N ILE A 107 -44.01 1.28 9.72
CA ILE A 107 -45.30 1.13 9.06
C ILE A 107 -46.34 1.16 10.19
N THR A 108 -47.13 2.24 10.24
CA THR A 108 -48.40 2.26 10.97
C THR A 108 -49.46 1.64 10.08
N GLU A 109 -50.00 0.48 10.48
CA GLU A 109 -51.31 0.02 10.01
C GLU A 109 -52.15 -0.45 11.21
N GLU A 110 -53.30 0.23 11.32
CA GLU A 110 -54.58 0.01 12.02
C GLU A 110 -54.66 -0.66 13.41
#